data_AF-A0A7C3RB42-F1
#
_entry.id   AF-A0A7C3RB42-F1
#
_cell.length_a   1.000
_cell.length_b   1.000
_cell.length_c   1.000
_cell.angle_alpha   90.00
_cell.angle_beta   90.00
_cell.angle_gamma   90.00
#
_symmetry.space_group_name_H-M   'P 1'
#
loop_
_entity.id
_entity.type
_entity.pdbx_description
1 polymer ?
#
loop_
_entity_poly.entity_id
_entity_poly.type
_entity_poly.pdbx_seq_one_letter_code
_entity_poly.pdbx_strand_id
1 'polypeptide(L)' 'MNPLKVVTGFAVVMLGLTLLVLSSAENIQYGGVLIIGPVPVVFGSSPDIAVFMVFIALILILLPLLMRW' A
#
# COMPACT_ATOMS: atom_id res chain seq x y z
N MET A 1 4.33 31.17 7.32
CA MET A 1 3.42 30.11 6.80
C MET A 1 3.66 28.86 7.63
N ASN A 2 2.61 28.15 8.05
CA ASN A 2 2.80 26.90 8.80
C ASN A 2 3.06 25.75 7.80
N PRO A 3 4.27 25.16 7.78
CA PRO A 3 4.63 24.13 6.80
C PRO A 3 3.73 22.90 6.88
N LEU A 4 3.20 22.58 8.08
CA LEU A 4 2.30 21.45 8.27
C LEU A 4 1.02 21.59 7.44
N LYS A 5 0.44 22.80 7.37
CA LYS A 5 -0.78 23.07 6.60
C LYS A 5 -0.57 22.88 5.09
N VAL A 6 0.62 23.22 4.61
CA VAL A 6 0.99 23.06 3.19
C VAL A 6 1.12 21.58 2.86
N VAL A 7 1.78 20.80 3.71
CA VAL A 7 1.95 19.35 3.52
C VAL A 7 0.61 18.62 3.59
N THR A 8 -0.26 18.94 4.55
CA THR A 8 -1.59 18.31 4.64
C THR A 8 -2.44 18.64 3.42
N GLY A 9 -2.45 19.90 2.97
CA GLY A 9 -3.17 20.30 1.76
C GLY A 9 -2.67 19.57 0.51
N PHE A 10 -1.34 19.47 0.35
CA PHE A 10 -0.73 18.72 -0.74
C PHE A 10 -1.08 17.23 -0.70
N ALA A 11 -1.03 16.60 0.48
CA ALA A 11 -1.38 15.20 0.65
C ALA A 11 -2.84 14.91 0.27
N VAL A 12 -3.77 15.78 0.68
CA VAL A 12 -5.20 15.65 0.33
C VAL A 12 -5.43 15.78 -1.18
N VAL A 13 -4.77 16.73 -1.85
CA VAL A 13 -4.85 16.88 -3.31
C VAL A 13 -4.31 15.64 -4.01
N MET A 14 -3.16 15.12 -3.59
CA MET A 14 -2.57 13.90 -4.16
C MET A 14 -3.48 12.69 -3.96
N LEU A 15 -4.05 12.51 -2.76
CA LEU A 15 -5.01 11.43 -2.50
C LEU A 15 -6.27 11.55 -3.37
N GLY A 16 -6.79 12.76 -3.56
CA GLY A 16 -7.95 12.98 -4.43
C GLY A 16 -7.66 12.61 -5.89
N LEU A 17 -6.50 12.99 -6.41
CA LEU A 17 -6.08 12.67 -7.77
C LEU A 17 -5.85 11.17 -7.98
N THR A 18 -5.22 10.48 -7.02
CA THR A 18 -5.02 9.03 -7.12
C THR A 18 -6.34 8.28 -7.11
N LEU A 19 -7.28 8.67 -6.24
CA LEU A 19 -8.62 8.08 -6.20
C LEU A 19 -9.40 8.32 -7.50
N LEU A 20 -9.30 9.53 -8.08
CA LEU A 20 -9.95 9.84 -9.35
C LEU A 20 -9.42 8.94 -10.48
N VAL A 21 -8.10 8.80 -10.60
CA VAL A 21 -7.49 7.90 -11.59
C VAL A 21 -7.94 6.46 -11.37
N LEU A 22 -7.93 5.99 -10.12
CA LEU A 22 -8.35 4.64 -9.76
C LEU A 22 -9.82 4.37 -10.08
N SER A 23 -10.69 5.39 -9.97
CA SER A 23 -12.11 5.27 -10.32
C SER A 23 -12.36 5.17 -11.82
N SER A 24 -11.44 5.69 -12.64
CA SER A 24 -11.62 5.81 -14.09
C SER A 24 -11.09 4.61 -14.89
N ALA A 25 -10.28 3.76 -14.29
CA ALA A 25 -9.72 2.61 -14.97
C ALA A 25 -10.56 1.35 -14.72
N GLU A 26 -11.11 0.80 -15.80
CA GLU A 26 -11.85 -0.46 -15.78
C GLU A 26 -10.88 -1.64 -15.63
N ASN A 27 -11.31 -2.67 -14.89
CA ASN A 27 -10.53 -3.89 -14.61
C ASN A 27 -9.23 -3.66 -13.80
N ILE A 28 -9.16 -2.62 -12.97
CA ILE A 28 -8.02 -2.46 -12.05
C ILE A 28 -8.04 -3.58 -11.02
N GLN A 29 -6.92 -4.30 -11.03
CA GLN A 29 -6.54 -5.27 -10.04
C GLN A 29 -5.78 -4.54 -8.92
N TYR A 30 -6.34 -4.52 -7.71
CA TYR A 30 -5.73 -3.91 -6.53
C TYR A 30 -5.51 -4.92 -5.40
N GLY A 31 -4.53 -4.66 -4.54
CA GLY A 31 -4.26 -5.47 -3.36
C GLY A 31 -3.30 -4.76 -2.42
N GLY A 32 -3.15 -5.30 -1.22
CA GLY A 32 -2.28 -4.74 -0.22
C GLY A 32 -1.94 -5.73 0.88
N VAL A 33 -0.97 -5.32 1.69
CA VAL A 33 -0.51 -6.06 2.87
C VAL A 33 -0.62 -5.12 4.06
N LEU A 34 -1.42 -5.51 5.05
CA LEU A 34 -1.49 -4.84 6.34
C LEU A 34 -0.66 -5.62 7.34
N ILE A 35 0.38 -5.01 7.89
CA ILE A 35 1.25 -5.64 8.89
C ILE A 35 0.78 -5.18 10.28
N ILE A 36 0.24 -6.10 11.08
CA ILE A 36 -0.15 -5.86 12.48
C ILE A 36 0.84 -6.62 13.36
N GLY A 37 1.89 -5.92 13.80
CA GLY A 37 3.03 -6.57 14.46
C GLY A 37 3.73 -7.56 13.51
N PRO A 38 4.14 -8.76 13.93
CA PRO A 38 4.78 -9.73 13.04
C PRO A 38 3.79 -10.49 12.12
N VAL A 39 2.49 -10.23 12.23
CA VAL A 39 1.45 -10.97 11.49
C VAL A 39 1.02 -10.15 10.27
N PRO A 40 1.27 -10.63 9.04
CA PRO A 40 0.79 -9.98 7.83
C PRO A 40 -0.64 -10.41 7.51
N VAL A 41 -1.48 -9.45 7.11
CA VAL A 41 -2.81 -9.67 6.56
C VAL A 41 -2.79 -9.23 5.10
N VAL A 42 -2.95 -10.19 4.19
CA VAL A 42 -2.92 -9.96 2.74
C VAL A 42 -4.34 -9.86 2.20
N PHE A 43 -4.59 -8.85 1.37
CA PHE A 43 -5.87 -8.66 0.68
C PHE A 43 -5.64 -8.33 -0.79
N GLY A 44 -6.55 -8.76 -1.66
CA GLY A 44 -6.47 -8.56 -3.10
C GLY A 44 -7.84 -8.66 -3.74
N SER A 45 -8.05 -7.95 -4.83
CA SER A 45 -9.29 -7.95 -5.61
C SER A 45 -9.41 -9.19 -6.52
N SER A 46 -8.33 -9.96 -6.69
CA SER A 46 -8.31 -11.25 -7.41
C SER A 46 -7.34 -12.22 -6.71
N PRO A 47 -7.50 -13.54 -6.92
CA PRO A 47 -6.59 -14.55 -6.39
C PRO A 47 -5.14 -14.35 -6.83
N ASP A 48 -4.93 -13.94 -8.09
CA ASP A 48 -3.59 -13.73 -8.66
C ASP A 48 -2.85 -12.60 -7.93
N ILE A 49 -3.53 -11.48 -7.65
CA ILE A 49 -2.95 -10.37 -6.87
C ILE A 49 -2.72 -10.80 -5.43
N ALA A 50 -3.65 -11.55 -4.84
CA ALA A 50 -3.48 -11.99 -3.46
C ALA A 50 -2.21 -12.84 -3.31
N VAL A 51 -1.95 -13.76 -4.25
CA VAL A 51 -0.70 -14.54 -4.30
C VAL A 51 0.51 -13.62 -4.48
N PHE A 52 0.45 -12.65 -5.38
CA PHE A 52 1.53 -11.67 -5.55
C PHE A 52 1.81 -10.87 -4.26
N MET A 53 0.76 -10.46 -3.55
CA MET A 53 0.87 -9.71 -2.29
C MET A 53 1.42 -10.57 -1.14
N VAL A 54 1.26 -11.89 -1.17
CA VAL A 54 1.93 -12.80 -0.22
C VAL A 54 3.45 -12.72 -0.39
N PHE A 55 3.96 -12.67 -1.62
CA PHE A 55 5.41 -12.49 -1.84
C PHE A 55 5.90 -11.15 -1.29
N ILE A 56 5.13 -10.07 -1.50
CA ILE A 56 5.45 -8.75 -0.92
C ILE A 56 5.47 -8.83 0.62
N ALA A 57 4.46 -9.46 1.23
CA ALA A 57 4.42 -9.64 2.68
C ALA A 57 5.65 -10.39 3.22
N LEU A 58 6.08 -11.43 2.50
CA LEU A 58 7.26 -12.20 2.85
C LEU A 58 8.52 -11.34 2.80
N ILE A 59 8.70 -10.55 1.73
CA ILE A 59 9.82 -9.61 1.60
C ILE A 59 9.81 -8.61 2.76
N LEU A 60 8.66 -8.01 3.07
CA LEU A 60 8.54 -7.01 4.14
C LEU A 60 8.87 -7.57 5.53
N ILE A 61 8.66 -8.87 5.76
CA ILE A 61 9.02 -9.54 7.02
C ILE A 61 10.50 -9.96 7.04
N LEU A 62 11.01 -10.48 5.92
CA LEU A 62 12.38 -10.99 5.82
C LEU A 62 13.41 -9.86 5.80
N LEU A 63 13.12 -8.74 5.17
CA LEU A 63 14.03 -7.61 5.01
C LEU A 63 14.51 -7.04 6.36
N PRO A 64 13.65 -6.71 7.33
CA PRO A 64 14.11 -6.30 8.67
C PRO A 64 14.77 -7.42 9.46
N LEU A 65 14.45 -8.69 9.21
CA LEU A 65 15.12 -9.82 9.86
C LEU A 65 16.56 -10.00 9.33
N LEU A 66 16.77 -9.76 8.04
CA LEU A 66 18.07 -9.84 7.39
C LEU A 66 18.97 -8.63 7.71
N MET A 67 18.37 -7.44 7.88
CA MET A 67 19.07 -6.24 8.37
C MET A 67 19.38 -6.28 9.87
N ARG A 68 18.94 -7.34 10.58
CA ARG A 68 19.21 -7.52 12.01
C ARG A 68 20.60 -8.12 12.31
N TRP A 69 21.49 -8.11 11.32
CA TRP A 69 22.89 -8.51 11.39
C TRP A 69 23.80 -7.29 11.45
#